data_AF-A0A061JBC7-F1
#
_entry.id   AF-A0A061JBC7-F1
#
_cell.length_a   1.000
_cell.length_b   1.000
_cell.length_c   1.000
_cell.angle_alpha   90.00
_cell.angle_beta   90.00
_cell.angle_gamma   90.00
#
_symmetry.space_group_name_H-M   'P 1'
#
loop_
_entity.id
_entity.type
_entity.pdbx_description
1 polymer ?
#
loop_
_entity_poly.entity_id
_entity_poly.type
_entity_poly.pdbx_seq_one_letter_code
_entity_poly.pdbx_strand_id
1 'polypeptide(L)'
;MTAANSPGALAGLTAGDLVVQYGEVDAAAVAAHGFGEMARVTANHEDKMLSVWVKRRSGEGEAEEVVELFLVPKSWAGGGLIGCEFEPCVQR
;
A
#
# COMPACT_ATOMS: atom_id res chain seq x y z
N MET A 1 8.33 7.78 -1.05
CA MET A 1 8.42 8.44 0.29
C MET A 1 7.02 8.55 0.90
N THR A 2 6.84 8.39 2.21
CA THR A 2 5.53 8.54 2.88
C THR A 2 5.38 9.94 3.47
N ALA A 3 4.30 10.66 3.14
CA ALA A 3 4.06 11.99 3.68
C ALA A 3 3.51 11.95 5.11
N ALA A 4 4.00 12.81 6.01
CA ALA A 4 3.52 12.86 7.39
C ALA A 4 2.02 13.19 7.47
N ASN A 5 1.32 12.52 8.40
CA ASN A 5 -0.14 12.62 8.59
C ASN A 5 -0.99 12.25 7.36
N SER A 6 -0.40 11.62 6.34
CA SER A 6 -1.17 11.07 5.23
C SER A 6 -1.91 9.80 5.67
N PRO A 7 -2.99 9.41 4.98
CA PRO A 7 -3.67 8.14 5.26
C PRO A 7 -2.72 6.93 5.26
N GLY A 8 -1.73 6.92 4.36
CA GLY A 8 -0.70 5.88 4.33
C GLY A 8 0.19 5.89 5.57
N ALA A 9 0.66 7.06 6.02
CA ALA A 9 1.43 7.16 7.26
C ALA A 9 0.63 6.72 8.49
N LEU A 10 -0.65 7.09 8.56
CA LEU A 10 -1.55 6.71 9.65
C LEU A 10 -1.83 5.19 9.66
N ALA A 11 -1.88 4.57 8.49
CA ALA A 11 -1.98 3.13 8.34
C ALA A 11 -0.68 2.37 8.65
N GLY A 12 0.43 3.09 8.84
CA GLY A 12 1.75 2.51 9.11
C GLY A 12 2.49 2.06 7.86
N LEU A 13 2.13 2.53 6.66
CA LEU A 13 2.91 2.31 5.43
C LEU A 13 4.25 3.04 5.52
N THR A 14 5.31 2.35 5.14
CA THR A 14 6.68 2.85 5.17
C THR A 14 7.35 2.73 3.80
N ALA A 15 8.33 3.59 3.54
CA ALA A 15 9.10 3.51 2.31
C ALA A 15 9.86 2.18 2.24
N GLY A 16 9.73 1.47 1.11
CA GLY A 16 10.34 0.16 0.90
C GLY A 16 9.42 -1.03 1.16
N ASP A 17 8.19 -0.80 1.65
CA ASP A 17 7.17 -1.85 1.70
C ASP A 17 6.83 -2.37 0.30
N LEU A 18 6.76 -3.69 0.18
CA LEU A 18 6.31 -4.37 -1.02
C LEU A 18 4.90 -4.91 -0.83
N VAL A 19 3.94 -4.41 -1.59
CA VAL A 19 2.53 -4.79 -1.45
C VAL A 19 2.32 -6.22 -1.97
N VAL A 20 1.91 -7.11 -1.08
CA VAL A 20 1.51 -8.49 -1.42
C VAL A 20 0.04 -8.53 -1.84
N GLN A 21 -0.83 -7.86 -1.08
CA GLN A 21 -2.27 -7.78 -1.31
C GLN A 21 -2.77 -6.36 -1.02
N TYR A 22 -3.64 -5.83 -1.86
CA TYR A 22 -4.25 -4.52 -1.75
C TYR A 22 -5.77 -4.65 -1.96
N GLY A 23 -6.51 -4.84 -0.86
CA GLY A 23 -7.92 -5.24 -0.94
C GLY A 23 -8.08 -6.54 -1.71
N GLU A 24 -8.81 -6.49 -2.82
CA GLU A 24 -9.01 -7.62 -3.72
C GLU A 24 -7.88 -7.82 -4.76
N VAL A 25 -6.91 -6.90 -4.85
CA VAL A 25 -5.87 -6.92 -5.89
C VAL A 25 -4.56 -7.45 -5.31
N ASP A 26 -4.03 -8.53 -5.90
CA ASP A 26 -2.72 -9.08 -5.56
C ASP A 26 -1.59 -8.53 -6.45
N ALA A 27 -0.34 -8.84 -6.10
CA ALA A 27 0.81 -8.41 -6.90
C ALA A 27 0.81 -8.93 -8.35
N ALA A 28 0.18 -10.08 -8.62
CA ALA A 28 0.09 -10.64 -9.97
C ALA A 28 -0.90 -9.85 -10.85
N ALA A 29 -2.03 -9.46 -10.28
CA ALA A 29 -3.01 -8.59 -10.92
C ALA A 29 -2.39 -7.21 -11.25
N VAL A 30 -1.60 -6.64 -10.34
CA VAL A 30 -0.87 -5.39 -10.62
C VAL A 30 0.19 -5.59 -11.72
N ALA A 31 0.89 -6.72 -11.75
CA ALA A 31 1.85 -7.01 -12.82
C ALA A 31 1.18 -7.13 -14.20
N ALA A 32 -0.03 -7.70 -14.25
CA ALA A 32 -0.77 -7.91 -15.49
C ALA A 32 -1.50 -6.65 -15.99
N HIS A 33 -2.05 -5.84 -15.09
CA HIS A 33 -2.93 -4.71 -15.42
C HIS A 33 -2.36 -3.33 -15.05
N GLY A 34 -1.17 -3.30 -14.45
CA GLY A 34 -0.51 -2.10 -13.95
C GLY A 34 -1.17 -1.52 -12.69
N PHE A 35 -0.70 -0.35 -12.28
CA PHE A 35 -1.17 0.36 -11.09
C PHE A 35 -2.62 0.87 -11.16
N GLY A 36 -3.28 0.77 -12.33
CA GLY A 36 -4.67 1.20 -12.52
C GLY A 36 -5.66 0.46 -11.61
N GLU A 37 -5.43 -0.84 -11.36
CA GLU A 37 -6.28 -1.63 -10.45
C GLU A 37 -6.16 -1.14 -9.00
N MET A 38 -4.95 -0.80 -8.54
CA MET A 38 -4.77 -0.25 -7.19
C MET A 38 -5.46 1.11 -7.04
N ALA A 39 -5.40 1.95 -8.09
CA ALA A 39 -6.12 3.22 -8.10
C ALA A 39 -7.65 3.01 -8.03
N ARG A 40 -8.19 2.02 -8.76
CA ARG A 40 -9.61 1.64 -8.71
C ARG A 40 -10.03 1.20 -7.31
N VAL A 41 -9.27 0.30 -6.67
CA VAL A 41 -9.54 -0.17 -5.30
C VAL A 41 -9.53 0.99 -4.32
N THR A 42 -8.52 1.87 -4.43
CA THR A 42 -8.37 3.05 -3.56
C THR A 42 -9.57 3.97 -3.65
N ALA A 43 -10.03 4.30 -4.87
CA ALA A 43 -11.20 5.15 -5.08
C ALA A 43 -12.49 4.51 -4.55
N ASN A 44 -12.67 3.20 -4.72
CA ASN A 44 -13.85 2.48 -4.20
C ASN A 44 -13.90 2.41 -2.67
N HIS A 45 -12.74 2.58 -2.02
CA HIS A 45 -12.58 2.59 -0.57
C HIS A 45 -12.35 4.00 0.00
N GLU A 46 -12.68 5.08 -0.72
CA GLU A 46 -12.64 6.41 -0.11
C GLU A 46 -13.56 6.46 1.14
N ASP A 47 -12.98 6.95 2.24
CA ASP A 47 -13.54 6.97 3.60
C ASP A 47 -13.95 5.59 4.17
N LYS A 48 -13.42 4.51 3.61
CA LYS A 48 -13.67 3.13 4.06
C LYS A 48 -12.35 2.40 4.34
N MET A 49 -12.42 1.42 5.24
CA MET A 49 -11.27 0.59 5.56
C MET A 49 -10.90 -0.32 4.38
N LEU A 50 -9.60 -0.40 4.10
CA LEU A 50 -8.98 -1.24 3.10
C LEU A 50 -7.84 -2.02 3.77
N SER A 51 -7.93 -3.35 3.76
CA SER A 51 -6.83 -4.21 4.20
C SER A 51 -5.72 -4.24 3.16
N VAL A 52 -4.48 -4.04 3.60
CA VAL A 52 -3.28 -4.09 2.77
C VAL A 52 -2.25 -4.98 3.45
N TRP A 53 -1.72 -5.97 2.72
CA TRP A 53 -0.66 -6.84 3.21
C TRP A 53 0.63 -6.45 2.54
N VAL A 54 1.67 -6.18 3.31
CA VAL A 54 2.99 -5.77 2.81
C VAL A 54 4.08 -6.71 3.29
N LYS A 55 5.09 -6.93 2.47
CA LYS A 55 6.38 -7.45 2.90
C LYS A 55 7.26 -6.28 3.29
N ARG A 56 7.78 -6.34 4.51
CA ARG A 56 8.69 -5.36 5.08
C ARG A 56 10.00 -6.04 5.46
N ARG A 57 11.12 -5.36 5.22
CA ARG A 57 12.42 -5.76 5.73
C ARG A 57 12.69 -5.02 7.04
N SER A 58 12.94 -5.76 8.11
CA SER A 58 13.10 -5.21 9.45
C SER A 58 14.53 -4.77 9.81
N GLY A 59 15.50 -4.90 8.89
CA GLY A 59 16.87 -4.43 9.07
C GLY A 59 17.84 -5.06 8.07
N GLU A 60 19.10 -4.62 8.06
CA GLU A 60 20.15 -5.29 7.27
C GLU A 60 20.44 -6.68 7.86
N GLY A 61 20.14 -7.74 7.09
CA GLY A 61 20.35 -9.14 7.51
C GLY A 61 19.14 -9.79 8.19
N GLU A 62 18.02 -9.08 8.34
CA GLU A 62 16.79 -9.64 8.90
C GLU A 62 15.89 -10.29 7.86
N ALA A 63 15.07 -11.24 8.30
CA ALA A 63 14.08 -11.90 7.46
C ALA A 63 12.99 -10.90 7.01
N GLU A 64 12.44 -11.13 5.81
CA GLU A 64 11.27 -10.38 5.34
C GLU A 64 10.03 -10.85 6.10
N GLU A 65 9.29 -9.91 6.69
CA GLU A 65 8.04 -10.17 7.41
C GLU A 65 6.85 -9.70 6.59
N VAL A 66 5.74 -10.44 6.67
CA VAL A 66 4.46 -10.02 6.10
C VAL A 66 3.62 -9.36 7.18
N VAL A 67 3.23 -8.10 6.97
CA VAL A 67 2.44 -7.29 7.91
C VAL A 67 1.11 -6.91 7.27
N GLU A 68 0.01 -7.09 8.00
CA GLU A 68 -1.31 -6.55 7.62
C GLU A 68 -1.47 -5.11 8.16
N LEU A 69 -1.91 -4.21 7.30
CA LEU A 69 -2.18 -2.81 7.57
C LEU A 69 -3.63 -2.48 7.22
N PHE A 70 -4.24 -1.59 8.00
CA PHE A 70 -5.59 -1.08 7.75
C PHE A 70 -5.50 0.36 7.26
N LEU A 71 -5.67 0.55 5.96
CA LEU A 71 -5.65 1.85 5.31
C LEU A 71 -7.07 2.40 5.20
N VAL A 72 -7.25 3.70 5.46
CA VAL A 72 -8.51 4.40 5.16
C VAL A 72 -8.21 5.50 4.15
N PRO A 73 -8.31 5.23 2.83
CA PRO A 73 -8.06 6.23 1.80
C PRO A 73 -9.01 7.42 1.98
N LYS A 74 -8.48 8.64 1.89
CA LYS A 74 -9.30 9.84 1.97
C LYS A 74 -8.58 11.07 1.45
N SER A 75 -9.34 12.08 1.08
CA SER A 75 -8.82 13.42 0.84
C SER A 75 -8.08 13.95 2.08
N TRP A 76 -6.88 14.53 1.87
CA TRP A 76 -5.99 15.03 2.91
C TRP A 76 -5.25 16.28 2.39
N ALA A 77 -4.37 16.89 3.20
CA ALA A 77 -3.70 18.15 2.82
C ALA A 77 -2.71 18.04 1.64
N GLY A 78 -2.41 16.82 1.18
CA GLY A 78 -1.53 16.57 0.04
C GLY A 78 -2.27 15.97 -1.17
N GLY A 79 -1.50 15.48 -2.14
CA GLY A 79 -2.05 14.89 -3.37
C GLY A 79 -2.58 13.47 -3.18
N GLY A 80 -3.67 13.14 -3.89
CA GLY A 80 -4.27 11.81 -3.91
C GLY A 80 -4.96 11.41 -2.60
N LEU A 81 -5.26 10.12 -2.44
CA LEU A 81 -6.04 9.58 -1.30
C LEU A 81 -5.21 8.84 -0.25
N ILE A 82 -3.89 8.68 -0.46
CA ILE A 82 -3.02 7.88 0.41
C ILE A 82 -1.81 8.68 0.89
N GLY A 83 -1.14 9.42 0.00
CA GLY A 83 0.08 10.15 0.33
C GLY A 83 1.29 9.26 0.65
N CYS A 84 1.38 8.11 -0.01
CA CYS A 84 2.51 7.19 0.07
C CYS A 84 2.77 6.59 -1.31
N GLU A 85 4.05 6.41 -1.64
CA GLU A 85 4.50 5.59 -2.76
C GLU A 85 4.85 4.19 -2.22
N PHE A 86 4.43 3.15 -2.94
CA PHE A 86 4.73 1.75 -2.65
C PHE A 86 4.72 0.95 -3.96
N GLU A 87 5.35 -0.22 -3.94
CA GLU A 87 5.52 -1.08 -5.12
C GLU A 87 4.87 -2.44 -4.89
N PRO A 88 4.29 -3.09 -5.92
CA PRO A 88 3.81 -4.45 -5.81
C PRO A 88 4.98 -5.43 -5.60
N CYS A 89 4.76 -6.47 -4.79
CA CYS A 89 5.70 -7.56 -4.57
C CYS A 89 5.72 -8.50 -5.79
N VAL A 90 6.30 -8.06 -6.89
CA VAL A 90 6.51 -8.89 -8.08
C VAL A 90 7.66 -9.87 -7.82
N GLN A 91 7.33 -11.12 -7.50
CA GLN A 91 8.31 -12.21 -7.48
C GLN A 91 8.74 -12.50 -8.93
N ARG A 92 10.02 -12.28 -9.23
CA ARG A 92 10.66 -12.72 -10.48
C ARG A 92 11.19 -14.14 -10.36
#